data_AF-A0A067K884-F1
#
_entry.id   AF-A0A067K884-F1
#
_cell.length_a   1.000
_cell.length_b   1.000
_cell.length_c   1.000
_cell.angle_alpha   90.00
_cell.angle_beta   90.00
_cell.angle_gamma   90.00
#
_symmetry.space_group_name_H-M   'P 1'
#
loop_
_entity.id
_entity.type
_entity.pdbx_description
1 polymer ?
#
loop_
_entity_poly.entity_id
_entity_poly.type
_entity_poly.pdbx_seq_one_letter_code
_entity_poly.pdbx_strand_id
1 'polypeptide(L)' 'MTDFEEQLIKSPEPSFEQLVEGTEFMVGMTQAGTEAEWSKKISKFEDFLGIGDEASKMVLE' A
#
# COMPACT_ATOMS: atom_id res chain seq x y z
N MET A 1 -18.73 -10.95 26.43
CA MET A 1 -18.76 -10.96 24.95
C MET A 1 -18.56 -9.53 24.48
N THR A 2 -17.43 -8.93 24.80
CA THR A 2 -17.11 -7.52 24.52
C THR A 2 -15.63 -7.36 24.81
N ASP A 3 -14.81 -7.51 23.77
CA ASP A 3 -13.37 -7.20 23.79
C ASP A 3 -12.85 -7.02 22.35
N PHE A 4 -13.57 -7.56 21.36
CA PHE A 4 -13.19 -7.46 19.94
C PHE A 4 -13.29 -6.03 19.36
N GLU A 5 -14.14 -5.17 19.93
CA GLU A 5 -14.27 -3.77 19.50
C GLU A 5 -13.09 -2.90 19.98
N GLU A 6 -12.43 -3.24 21.10
CA GLU A 6 -11.35 -2.43 21.67
C GLU A 6 -10.00 -2.65 20.96
N GLN A 7 -9.85 -3.73 20.19
CA GLN A 7 -8.62 -4.05 19.44
C GLN A 7 -8.66 -3.59 17.97
N LEU A 8 -9.78 -3.04 17.51
CA LEU A 8 -9.80 -2.34 16.23
C LEU A 8 -9.04 -1.02 16.44
N ILE A 9 -7.74 -1.01 16.14
CA ILE A 9 -6.96 0.23 16.04
C ILE A 9 -7.78 1.14 15.15
N LYS A 10 -8.39 2.15 15.78
CA LYS A 10 -9.28 3.11 15.11
C LYS A 10 -8.39 3.93 14.21
N SER A 11 -8.18 3.43 13.00
CA SER A 11 -7.34 4.07 12.02
C SER A 11 -8.01 5.40 11.69
N PRO A 12 -7.26 6.52 11.67
CA PRO A 12 -7.84 7.79 11.26
C PRO A 12 -8.48 7.63 9.89
N GLU A 13 -9.67 8.22 9.71
CA GLU A 13 -10.32 8.22 8.40
C GLU A 13 -9.35 8.84 7.37
N PRO A 14 -9.03 8.12 6.28
CA PRO A 14 -8.13 8.65 5.26
C PRO A 14 -8.81 9.83 4.56
N SER A 15 -8.02 10.82 4.17
CA SER A 15 -8.52 11.91 3.34
C SER A 15 -8.95 11.42 1.95
N PHE A 16 -9.81 12.17 1.28
CA PHE A 16 -10.23 11.84 -0.09
C PHE A 16 -9.02 11.82 -1.04
N GLU A 17 -8.05 12.71 -0.86
CA GLU A 17 -6.82 12.74 -1.65
C GLU A 17 -6.00 11.45 -1.46
N GLN A 18 -5.87 10.97 -0.22
CA GLN A 18 -5.17 9.70 0.07
C GLN A 18 -5.91 8.48 -0.49
N LEU A 19 -7.24 8.50 -0.48
CA LEU A 19 -8.05 7.44 -1.09
C LEU A 19 -7.87 7.40 -2.61
N VAL A 20 -7.88 8.57 -3.27
CA VAL A 20 -7.66 8.68 -4.72
C VAL A 20 -6.25 8.23 -5.06
N GLU A 21 -5.23 8.73 -4.36
CA GLU A 21 -3.83 8.36 -4.59
C GLU A 21 -3.58 6.85 -4.38
N GLY A 22 -4.15 6.28 -3.32
CA GLY A 22 -4.08 4.84 -3.06
C GLY A 22 -4.79 4.01 -4.13
N THR A 23 -5.91 4.49 -4.67
CA THR A 23 -6.65 3.80 -5.74
C THR A 23 -5.90 3.86 -7.08
N GLU A 24 -5.37 5.02 -7.45
CA GLU A 24 -4.52 5.18 -8.63
C GLU A 24 -3.25 4.32 -8.52
N PHE A 25 -2.68 4.22 -7.32
CA PHE A 25 -1.56 3.34 -7.03
C PHE A 25 -1.92 1.86 -7.25
N MET A 26 -3.04 1.38 -6.71
CA MET A 26 -3.51 -0.02 -6.87
C MET A 26 -3.85 -0.37 -8.32
N VAL A 27 -4.49 0.56 -9.04
CA VAL A 27 -4.75 0.42 -10.48
C VAL A 27 -3.44 0.36 -11.25
N GLY A 28 -2.48 1.22 -10.88
CA GLY A 28 -1.12 1.17 -11.40
C GLY A 28 -0.45 -0.18 -11.17
N MET A 29 -0.56 -0.77 -9.98
CA MET A 29 0.00 -2.10 -9.71
C MET A 29 -0.69 -3.18 -10.56
N THR A 30 -2.02 -3.18 -10.62
CA THR A 30 -2.75 -4.22 -11.36
C THR A 30 -2.51 -4.14 -12.88
N GLN A 31 -2.23 -2.95 -13.40
CA GLN A 31 -1.84 -2.74 -14.78
C GLN A 31 -0.34 -3.02 -14.94
N ALA A 32 0.00 -4.31 -15.00
CA ALA A 32 1.36 -4.83 -15.15
C ALA A 32 2.03 -4.25 -16.41
N GLY A 33 2.91 -3.27 -16.20
CA GLY A 33 3.94 -2.87 -17.14
C GLY A 33 5.13 -3.83 -17.08
N THR A 34 6.22 -3.48 -17.76
CA THR A 34 7.48 -4.24 -17.68
C THR A 34 7.99 -4.33 -16.24
N GLU A 35 8.82 -5.35 -15.95
CA GLU A 35 9.43 -5.58 -14.63
C GLU A 35 10.06 -4.31 -14.01
N ALA A 36 10.65 -3.45 -14.86
CA ALA A 36 11.21 -2.17 -14.43
C ALA A 36 10.17 -1.14 -13.95
N GLU A 37 8.97 -1.10 -14.56
CA GLU A 37 7.87 -0.27 -14.06
C GLU A 37 7.29 -0.81 -12.76
N TRP A 38 7.29 -2.13 -12.59
CA TRP A 38 6.88 -2.79 -11.36
C TRP A 38 7.82 -2.46 -10.20
N SER A 39 9.15 -2.60 -10.37
CA SER A 39 10.13 -2.22 -9.34
C SER A 39 10.02 -0.74 -8.96
N LYS A 40 9.77 0.15 -9.92
CA LYS A 40 9.58 1.59 -9.66
C LYS A 40 8.29 1.87 -8.89
N LYS A 41 7.21 1.13 -9.17
CA LYS A 41 5.95 1.24 -8.42
C LYS A 41 6.08 0.70 -7.00
N ILE A 42 6.80 -0.41 -6.80
CA ILE A 42 7.08 -0.94 -5.46
C ILE A 42 7.88 0.06 -4.63
N SER A 43 8.92 0.66 -5.20
CA SER A 43 9.68 1.68 -4.47
C SER A 43 8.81 2.89 -4.06
N LYS A 44 7.86 3.31 -4.91
CA LYS A 44 6.89 4.35 -4.55
C LYS A 44 5.89 3.88 -3.46
N PHE A 45 5.50 2.61 -3.48
CA PHE A 45 4.63 2.02 -2.46
C PHE A 45 5.28 2.04 -1.07
N GLU A 46 6.55 1.68 -1.04
CA GLU A 46 7.36 1.60 0.16
C GLU A 46 7.56 2.97 0.81
N ASP A 47 7.81 3.99 -0.03
CA ASP A 47 7.86 5.38 0.37
C ASP A 47 6.50 5.88 0.89
N PHE A 48 5.41 5.54 0.19
CA PHE A 48 4.05 5.92 0.59
C PHE A 48 3.64 5.31 1.93
N LEU A 49 3.95 4.04 2.16
CA LEU A 49 3.63 3.35 3.42
C LEU A 49 4.68 3.59 4.52
N GLY A 50 5.83 4.19 4.18
CA GLY A 50 6.93 4.40 5.12
C GLY A 50 7.53 3.10 5.67
N ILE A 51 7.39 2.00 4.93
CA ILE A 51 7.78 0.65 5.38
C ILE A 51 9.23 0.29 4.98
N GLY A 52 9.92 1.16 4.22
CA GLY A 52 11.23 0.85 3.65
C GLY A 52 11.15 -0.29 2.64
N ASP A 53 12.23 -1.02 2.41
CA ASP A 53 12.33 -2.07 1.35
C ASP A 53 11.54 -3.37 1.65
N GLU A 54 10.48 -3.31 2.45
CA GLU A 54 9.77 -4.48 2.94
C GLU A 54 8.83 -5.09 1.88
N ALA A 55 8.23 -4.27 1.01
CA ALA A 55 7.37 -4.77 -0.07
C ALA A 55 8.19 -5.42 -1.21
N SER A 56 9.41 -4.92 -1.45
CA SER A 56 10.36 -5.47 -2.41
C SER A 56 10.85 -6.85 -2.00
N LYS A 57 10.89 -7.16 -0.70
CA LYS A 57 11.20 -8.51 -0.21
C LYS A 57 10.03 -9.48 -0.44
N MET A 58 8.79 -9.02 -0.33
CA MET A 58 7.59 -9.86 -0.52
C MET A 58 7.36 -10.27 -1.99
N VAL A 59 8.04 -9.62 -2.95
CA VAL A 59 8.01 -10.00 -4.37
C VAL A 59 8.96 -11.14 -4.71
N LEU A 60 9.80 -11.56 -3.76
CA LEU A 60 10.74 -12.68 -3.89
C LEU A 60 10.31 -13.83 -2.98
N GLU A 61 9.27 -14.57 -3.37
CA GLU A 61 9.08 -15.99 -3.03
C GLU A 61 8.44 -16.76 -4.19
#